data_AF-A0A485M899-F1
#
_entry.id   AF-A0A485M899-F1
#
_cell.length_a   1.000
_cell.length_b   1.000
_cell.length_c   1.000
_cell.angle_alpha   90.00
_cell.angle_beta   90.00
_cell.angle_gamma   90.00
#
_symmetry.space_group_name_H-M   'P 1'
#
loop_
_entity.id
_entity.type
_entity.pdbx_description
1 polymer ?
#
loop_
_entity_poly.entity_id
_entity_poly.type
_entity_poly.pdbx_seq_one_letter_code
_entity_poly.pdbx_strand_id
1 'polypeptide(L)'
;MLALVFDNGFVSDQAMANIRHMTGTLGAACMVFRPPFDLMKKVFGLAAKHDIYSPKTLDRASSICTTCIGMVKAMVLKTALSYHIPLVAFGWSPGQAPISSAIMQTNPRLQKFSHRSVRDPLIGLAGDELKPYFLSDMDLEVDQSLWPVNIHPLAFMEYDEDAIVEKISSFGWVKPMDTDPNSTNCLLNALANHLHRKRFNFHPYAWEIAGIVRSGSMDRNQGIAKVNQEEDRNMVNYAARLLDIDPGF
;
A
#
# COMPACT_ATOMS: atom_id res chain seq x y z
N MET A 1 -3.96 -17.89 -11.17
CA MET A 1 -3.38 -16.69 -10.52
C MET A 1 -3.79 -16.70 -9.06
N LEU A 2 -2.90 -16.31 -8.14
CA LEU A 2 -3.20 -16.13 -6.72
C LEU A 2 -3.18 -14.64 -6.39
N ALA A 3 -4.29 -14.11 -5.90
CA ALA A 3 -4.38 -12.79 -5.29
C ALA A 3 -4.13 -12.92 -3.78
N LEU A 4 -3.23 -12.09 -3.24
CA LEU A 4 -3.00 -11.99 -1.81
C LEU A 4 -3.51 -10.65 -1.30
N VAL A 5 -4.32 -10.70 -0.24
CA VAL A 5 -4.88 -9.53 0.42
C VAL A 5 -4.37 -9.50 1.86
N PHE A 6 -3.69 -8.42 2.21
CA PHE A 6 -3.37 -8.13 3.61
C PHE A 6 -4.52 -7.32 4.20
N ASP A 7 -5.42 -7.99 4.89
CA ASP A 7 -6.50 -7.33 5.62
C ASP A 7 -5.94 -6.76 6.92
N ASN A 8 -5.55 -5.49 6.87
CA ASN A 8 -5.02 -4.75 8.01
C ASN A 8 -6.10 -4.38 9.06
N GLY A 9 -7.35 -4.84 8.89
CA GLY A 9 -8.50 -4.51 9.73
C GLY A 9 -9.19 -3.19 9.40
N PHE A 10 -8.69 -2.46 8.41
CA PHE A 10 -9.23 -1.18 7.93
C PHE A 10 -9.50 -1.21 6.43
N VAL A 11 -9.66 -2.39 5.83
CA VAL A 11 -10.11 -2.51 4.45
C VAL A 11 -11.61 -2.21 4.41
N SER A 12 -12.04 -1.34 3.49
CA SER A 12 -13.45 -1.05 3.24
C SER A 12 -14.23 -2.33 2.94
N ASP A 13 -15.44 -2.44 3.48
CA ASP A 13 -16.33 -3.58 3.21
C ASP A 13 -16.65 -3.69 1.71
N GLN A 14 -16.82 -2.54 1.04
CA GLN A 14 -17.02 -2.50 -0.41
C GLN A 14 -15.75 -2.96 -1.16
N ALA A 15 -14.57 -2.57 -0.70
CA ALA A 15 -13.32 -3.06 -1.28
C ALA A 15 -13.17 -4.58 -1.12
N MET A 16 -13.56 -5.15 0.03
CA MET A 16 -13.54 -6.60 0.23
C MET A 16 -14.61 -7.32 -0.60
N ALA A 17 -15.79 -6.72 -0.77
CA ALA A 17 -16.81 -7.22 -1.70
C ALA A 17 -16.28 -7.25 -3.14
N ASN A 18 -15.63 -6.17 -3.58
CA ASN A 18 -14.96 -6.11 -4.89
C ASN A 18 -13.89 -7.18 -5.05
N ILE A 19 -13.04 -7.39 -4.05
CA ILE A 19 -12.00 -8.43 -4.09
C ILE A 19 -12.63 -9.80 -4.33
N ARG A 20 -13.66 -10.17 -3.55
CA ARG A 20 -14.36 -11.46 -3.69
C ARG A 20 -15.02 -11.59 -5.07
N HIS A 21 -15.74 -10.54 -5.49
CA HIS A 21 -16.44 -10.50 -6.77
C HIS A 21 -15.48 -10.64 -7.96
N MET A 22 -14.42 -9.84 -7.98
CA MET A 22 -13.45 -9.80 -9.08
C MET A 22 -12.61 -11.08 -9.14
N THR A 23 -12.18 -11.61 -8.00
CA THR A 23 -11.43 -12.89 -7.99
C THR A 23 -12.30 -14.05 -8.45
N GLY A 24 -13.58 -14.11 -8.04
CA GLY A 24 -14.54 -15.08 -8.54
C GLY A 24 -14.81 -14.94 -10.05
N THR A 25 -15.04 -13.71 -10.51
CA THR A 25 -15.32 -13.41 -11.93
C THR A 25 -14.15 -13.74 -12.84
N LEU A 26 -12.91 -13.49 -12.39
CA LEU A 26 -11.69 -13.73 -13.16
C LEU A 26 -11.07 -15.12 -12.95
N GLY A 27 -11.69 -15.98 -12.13
CA GLY A 27 -11.18 -17.32 -11.81
C GLY A 27 -9.83 -17.32 -11.07
N ALA A 28 -9.56 -16.28 -10.28
CA ALA A 28 -8.34 -16.18 -9.47
C ALA A 28 -8.58 -16.73 -8.05
N ALA A 29 -7.61 -17.48 -7.51
CA ALA A 29 -7.63 -17.82 -6.09
C ALA A 29 -7.38 -16.56 -5.26
N CYS A 30 -8.01 -16.45 -4.09
CA CYS A 30 -7.81 -15.34 -3.16
C CYS A 30 -7.36 -15.86 -1.80
N MET A 31 -6.22 -15.36 -1.32
CA MET A 31 -5.73 -15.59 0.03
C MET A 31 -5.84 -14.29 0.81
N VAL A 32 -6.61 -14.29 1.90
CA VAL A 32 -6.72 -13.16 2.81
C VAL A 32 -5.94 -13.46 4.07
N PHE A 33 -4.97 -12.60 4.38
CA PHE A 33 -4.18 -12.67 5.59
C PHE A 33 -4.57 -11.51 6.51
N ARG A 34 -5.10 -11.82 7.70
CA ARG A 34 -5.61 -10.85 8.65
C ARG A 34 -4.86 -10.97 9.99
N PRO A 35 -3.96 -10.03 10.34
CA PRO A 35 -3.40 -9.92 11.68
C PRO A 35 -4.48 -9.64 12.75
N PRO A 36 -4.20 -9.89 14.04
CA PRO A 36 -5.06 -9.45 15.13
C PRO A 36 -5.32 -7.94 15.05
N PHE A 37 -6.59 -7.55 15.14
CA PHE A 37 -6.99 -6.16 14.95
C PHE A 37 -6.39 -5.24 16.01
N ASP A 38 -6.32 -5.68 17.26
CA ASP A 38 -5.73 -4.89 18.36
C ASP A 38 -4.24 -4.60 18.12
N LEU A 39 -3.52 -5.55 17.53
CA LEU A 39 -2.13 -5.34 17.13
C LEU A 39 -2.05 -4.29 16.01
N MET A 40 -2.90 -4.38 14.99
CA MET A 40 -2.95 -3.38 13.90
C MET A 40 -3.32 -1.99 14.42
N LYS A 41 -4.32 -1.88 15.30
CA LYS A 41 -4.69 -0.63 15.97
C LYS A 41 -3.52 -0.01 16.73
N LYS A 42 -2.84 -0.80 17.59
CA LYS A 42 -1.65 -0.36 18.33
C LYS A 42 -0.59 0.18 17.38
N VAL A 43 -0.27 -0.58 16.34
CA VAL A 43 0.80 -0.29 15.39
C VAL A 43 0.51 0.95 14.55
N PHE A 44 -0.69 1.10 14.01
CA PHE A 44 -1.07 2.29 13.25
C PHE A 44 -1.25 3.52 14.14
N GLY A 45 -1.74 3.35 15.37
CA GLY A 45 -1.78 4.44 16.36
C GLY A 45 -0.38 4.97 16.71
N LEU A 46 0.61 4.08 16.84
CA LEU A 46 2.01 4.46 17.02
C LEU A 46 2.58 5.16 15.78
N ALA A 47 2.33 4.63 14.57
CA ALA A 47 2.76 5.24 13.31
C ALA A 47 2.12 6.61 13.05
N ALA A 48 0.90 6.84 13.56
CA ALA A 48 0.24 8.13 13.50
C ALA A 48 0.91 9.18 14.41
N LYS A 49 1.42 8.77 15.57
CA LYS A 49 1.99 9.68 16.60
C LYS A 49 3.49 9.93 16.37
N HIS A 50 4.25 8.93 15.95
CA HIS A 50 5.71 8.99 15.92
C HIS A 50 6.28 9.05 14.49
N ASP A 51 7.39 9.78 14.33
CA ASP A 51 8.22 9.74 13.12
C ASP A 51 9.15 8.55 13.18
N ILE A 52 8.71 7.41 12.64
CA ILE A 52 9.44 6.15 12.70
C ILE A 52 10.36 5.94 11.49
N TYR A 53 10.12 6.67 10.41
CA TYR A 53 10.77 6.46 9.11
C TYR A 53 11.60 7.66 8.68
N SER A 54 12.60 7.41 7.83
CA SER A 54 13.43 8.47 7.28
C SER A 54 12.60 9.44 6.42
N PRO A 55 13.00 10.72 6.32
CA PRO A 55 12.32 11.70 5.47
C PRO A 55 12.13 11.21 4.03
N LYS A 56 13.18 10.58 3.45
CA LYS A 56 13.12 10.00 2.09
C LYS A 56 12.05 8.93 1.91
N THR A 57 11.73 8.19 2.96
CA THR A 57 10.65 7.20 2.93
C THR A 57 9.29 7.91 2.97
N LEU A 58 9.20 8.96 3.78
CA LEU A 58 7.99 9.75 3.98
C LEU A 58 7.66 10.67 2.79
N ASP A 59 8.64 11.03 1.96
CA ASP A 59 8.43 11.74 0.68
C ASP A 59 7.48 10.99 -0.29
N ARG A 60 7.31 9.68 -0.08
CA ARG A 60 6.56 8.81 -0.99
C ARG A 60 5.27 8.25 -0.40
N ALA A 61 5.09 8.34 0.92
CA ALA A 61 3.94 7.79 1.63
C ALA A 61 3.89 8.31 3.07
N SER A 62 2.70 8.36 3.64
CA SER A 62 2.52 8.61 5.07
C SER A 62 3.17 7.51 5.94
N SER A 63 3.38 7.81 7.23
CA SER A 63 3.91 6.83 8.19
C SER A 63 3.01 5.58 8.32
N ILE A 64 1.69 5.78 8.38
CA ILE A 64 0.70 4.68 8.40
C ILE A 64 0.78 3.83 7.12
N CYS A 65 0.80 4.47 5.94
CA CYS A 65 0.87 3.74 4.68
C CYS A 65 2.21 3.01 4.49
N THR A 66 3.31 3.61 4.94
CA THR A 66 4.66 2.98 4.96
C THR A 66 4.67 1.73 5.85
N THR A 67 4.04 1.81 7.02
CA THR A 67 3.88 0.68 7.94
C THR A 67 3.13 -0.47 7.27
N CYS A 68 1.97 -0.18 6.68
CA CYS A 68 1.13 -1.19 6.03
C CYS A 68 1.81 -1.83 4.82
N ILE A 69 2.39 -1.03 3.91
CA ILE A 69 3.01 -1.54 2.68
C ILE A 69 4.26 -2.38 2.97
N GLY A 70 4.98 -2.09 4.06
CA GLY A 70 6.09 -2.92 4.54
C GLY A 70 5.66 -4.35 4.87
N MET A 71 4.56 -4.50 5.61
CA MET A 71 3.97 -5.81 5.93
C MET A 71 3.41 -6.50 4.69
N VAL A 72 2.69 -5.77 3.82
CA VAL A 72 2.17 -6.30 2.54
C VAL A 72 3.30 -6.90 1.70
N LYS A 73 4.37 -6.14 1.46
CA LYS A 73 5.51 -6.60 0.65
C LYS A 73 6.18 -7.83 1.26
N ALA A 74 6.36 -7.86 2.57
CA ALA A 74 6.95 -9.00 3.24
C ALA A 74 6.08 -10.25 3.17
N MET A 75 4.76 -10.13 3.37
CA MET A 75 3.82 -11.25 3.27
C MET A 75 3.70 -11.79 1.86
N VAL A 76 3.72 -10.91 0.85
CA VAL A 76 3.77 -11.30 -0.57
C VAL A 76 5.03 -12.12 -0.85
N LEU A 77 6.20 -11.65 -0.41
CA LEU A 77 7.47 -12.36 -0.62
C LEU A 77 7.54 -13.68 0.14
N LYS A 78 7.12 -13.73 1.41
CA LYS A 78 7.00 -14.98 2.18
C LYS A 78 6.14 -16.00 1.45
N THR A 79 4.98 -15.56 0.95
CA THR A 79 4.05 -16.43 0.22
C THR A 79 4.68 -16.91 -1.08
N ALA A 80 5.31 -16.02 -1.84
CA ALA A 80 5.95 -16.37 -3.09
C ALA A 80 7.06 -17.41 -2.89
N LEU A 81 7.92 -17.24 -1.88
CA LEU A 81 8.96 -18.20 -1.55
C LEU A 81 8.37 -19.55 -1.10
N SER A 82 7.35 -19.53 -0.24
CA SER A 82 6.74 -20.76 0.30
C SER A 82 6.03 -21.60 -0.77
N TYR A 83 5.36 -20.94 -1.72
CA TYR A 83 4.61 -21.58 -2.80
C TYR A 83 5.39 -21.67 -4.11
N HIS A 84 6.68 -21.31 -4.12
CA HIS A 84 7.54 -21.31 -5.30
C HIS A 84 6.93 -20.51 -6.48
N ILE A 85 6.34 -19.35 -6.16
CA ILE A 85 5.72 -18.46 -7.16
C ILE A 85 6.83 -17.66 -7.86
N PRO A 86 7.00 -17.80 -9.18
CA PRO A 86 8.12 -17.17 -9.89
C PRO A 86 7.87 -15.70 -10.23
N LEU A 87 6.63 -15.23 -10.12
CA LEU A 87 6.22 -13.90 -10.55
C LEU A 87 5.28 -13.26 -9.54
N VAL A 88 5.62 -12.04 -9.11
CA VAL A 88 4.79 -11.21 -8.23
C VAL A 88 4.45 -9.93 -8.95
N ALA A 89 3.16 -9.57 -8.98
CA ALA A 89 2.69 -8.34 -9.61
C ALA A 89 2.11 -7.37 -8.58
N PHE A 90 2.49 -6.09 -8.68
CA PHE A 90 1.82 -4.99 -7.98
C PHE A 90 1.18 -4.04 -9.01
N GLY A 91 -0.07 -3.65 -8.77
CA GLY A 91 -0.80 -2.66 -9.58
C GLY A 91 -0.41 -1.22 -9.25
N TRP A 92 0.89 -0.91 -9.23
CA TRP A 92 1.38 0.44 -8.94
C TRP A 92 1.21 1.35 -10.14
N SER A 93 0.62 2.53 -9.95
CA SER A 93 0.42 3.54 -10.99
C SER A 93 1.77 4.07 -11.54
N PRO A 94 1.77 4.70 -12.73
CA PRO A 94 2.93 5.45 -13.21
C PRO A 94 3.39 6.46 -12.14
N GLY A 95 4.68 6.45 -11.78
CA GLY A 95 5.21 7.35 -10.74
C GLY A 95 5.35 6.73 -9.34
N GLN A 96 4.66 5.62 -9.05
CA GLN A 96 4.89 4.85 -7.82
C GLN A 96 6.15 3.98 -7.91
N ALA A 97 6.54 3.53 -9.11
CA ALA A 97 7.84 2.91 -9.36
C ALA A 97 8.48 3.41 -10.65
N PRO A 98 9.83 3.51 -10.69
CA PRO A 98 10.55 3.79 -11.93
C PRO A 98 10.32 2.70 -12.98
N ILE A 99 10.25 3.11 -14.26
CA ILE A 99 10.13 2.19 -15.41
C ILE A 99 11.29 1.18 -15.44
N SER A 100 12.49 1.59 -15.05
CA SER A 100 13.66 0.71 -14.96
C SER A 100 13.50 -0.43 -13.94
N SER A 101 12.51 -0.35 -13.05
CA SER A 101 12.16 -1.39 -12.07
C SER A 101 10.85 -2.09 -12.40
N ALA A 102 10.26 -1.83 -13.57
CA ALA A 102 8.94 -2.37 -13.92
C ALA A 102 8.92 -3.88 -14.11
N ILE A 103 10.07 -4.47 -14.46
CA ILE A 103 10.33 -5.91 -14.42
C ILE A 103 11.71 -6.10 -13.79
N MET A 104 11.77 -6.66 -12.58
CA MET A 104 13.03 -6.75 -11.84
C MET A 104 13.10 -8.07 -11.07
N GLN A 105 14.20 -8.81 -11.26
CA GLN A 105 14.51 -9.96 -10.42
C GLN A 105 14.67 -9.49 -8.97
N THR A 106 13.89 -10.07 -8.06
CA THR A 106 14.02 -9.72 -6.65
C THR A 106 15.34 -10.26 -6.12
N ASN A 107 16.14 -9.37 -5.49
CA ASN A 107 17.44 -9.70 -4.94
C ASN A 107 17.38 -9.76 -3.40
N PRO A 108 17.66 -10.92 -2.77
CA PRO A 108 17.59 -11.08 -1.31
C PRO A 108 18.48 -10.10 -0.54
N ARG A 109 19.66 -9.76 -1.09
CA ARG A 109 20.60 -8.83 -0.44
C ARG A 109 20.05 -7.40 -0.40
N LEU A 110 19.44 -6.95 -1.51
CA LEU A 110 18.77 -5.65 -1.54
C LEU A 110 17.52 -5.65 -0.65
N GLN A 111 16.75 -6.74 -0.67
CA GLN A 111 15.58 -6.89 0.20
C GLN A 111 15.97 -6.82 1.67
N LYS A 112 17.08 -7.42 2.10
CA LYS A 112 17.56 -7.31 3.48
C LYS A 112 17.72 -5.86 3.94
N PHE A 113 18.23 -4.98 3.08
CA PHE A 113 18.38 -3.56 3.41
C PHE A 113 17.04 -2.82 3.44
N SER A 114 16.25 -2.90 2.36
CA SER A 114 14.95 -2.18 2.27
C SER A 114 13.93 -2.69 3.28
N HIS A 115 14.03 -3.97 3.64
CA HIS A 115 13.17 -4.58 4.64
C HIS A 115 13.49 -4.08 6.04
N ARG A 116 14.78 -4.04 6.42
CA ARG A 116 15.23 -3.54 7.73
C ARG A 116 14.88 -2.07 7.95
N SER A 117 14.93 -1.24 6.90
CA SER A 117 14.59 0.19 7.02
C SER A 117 13.13 0.47 7.41
N VAL A 118 12.23 -0.50 7.20
CA VAL A 118 10.82 -0.40 7.63
C VAL A 118 10.57 -1.27 8.87
N ARG A 119 11.09 -2.50 8.89
CA ARG A 119 10.86 -3.48 9.94
C ARG A 119 11.47 -3.05 11.27
N ASP A 120 12.76 -2.72 11.30
CA ASP A 120 13.50 -2.59 12.56
C ASP A 120 13.01 -1.40 13.40
N PRO A 121 12.76 -0.19 12.82
CA PRO A 121 12.18 0.91 13.58
C PRO A 121 10.78 0.58 14.11
N LEU A 122 9.97 -0.13 13.33
CA LEU A 122 8.61 -0.50 13.72
C LEU A 122 8.58 -1.55 14.83
N ILE A 123 9.41 -2.59 14.74
CA ILE A 123 9.56 -3.60 15.80
C ILE A 123 10.11 -2.95 17.07
N GLY A 124 11.10 -2.06 16.94
CA GLY A 124 11.65 -1.32 18.08
C GLY A 124 10.59 -0.48 18.81
N LEU A 125 9.59 0.01 18.10
CA LEU A 125 8.50 0.83 18.67
C LEU A 125 7.32 -0.01 19.17
N ALA A 126 6.86 -0.99 18.40
CA ALA A 126 5.61 -1.72 18.65
C ALA A 126 5.80 -3.11 19.28
N GLY A 127 7.02 -3.66 19.26
CA GLY A 127 7.39 -4.94 19.85
C GLY A 127 7.48 -6.10 18.86
N ASP A 128 7.92 -7.24 19.40
CA ASP A 128 8.26 -8.45 18.64
C ASP A 128 7.07 -9.20 18.04
N GLU A 129 5.84 -8.90 18.48
CA GLU A 129 4.60 -9.46 17.93
C GLU A 129 4.45 -9.22 16.42
N LEU A 130 5.16 -8.22 15.88
CA LEU A 130 5.17 -7.91 14.46
C LEU A 130 6.07 -8.81 13.61
N LYS A 131 7.04 -9.51 14.20
CA LYS A 131 8.03 -10.34 13.49
C LYS A 131 7.41 -11.30 12.46
N PRO A 132 6.27 -11.98 12.72
CA PRO A 132 5.67 -12.90 11.75
C PRO A 132 5.22 -12.23 10.44
N TYR A 133 4.94 -10.92 10.46
CA TYR A 133 4.47 -10.15 9.31
C TYR A 133 5.60 -9.56 8.45
N PHE A 134 6.84 -9.94 8.78
CA PHE A 134 8.06 -9.50 8.13
C PHE A 134 8.92 -10.73 7.76
N LEU A 135 9.86 -10.56 6.82
CA LEU A 135 10.80 -11.61 6.44
C LEU A 135 11.69 -11.94 7.63
N SER A 136 11.78 -13.23 7.94
CA SER A 136 12.73 -13.79 8.89
C SER A 136 14.12 -13.90 8.26
N ASP A 137 15.14 -14.12 9.08
CA ASP A 137 16.49 -14.35 8.57
C ASP A 137 16.55 -15.62 7.69
N MET A 138 15.75 -16.65 8.01
CA MET A 138 15.61 -17.85 7.17
C MET A 138 15.03 -17.52 5.78
N ASP A 139 14.01 -16.65 5.70
CA ASP A 139 13.45 -16.25 4.41
C ASP A 139 14.50 -15.51 3.54
N LEU A 140 15.37 -14.73 4.18
CA LEU A 140 16.43 -13.96 3.50
C LEU A 140 17.62 -14.82 3.07
N GLU A 141 17.76 -16.03 3.61
CA GLU A 141 18.81 -17.00 3.27
C GLU A 141 18.39 -17.95 2.13
N VAL A 142 17.12 -17.93 1.71
CA VAL A 142 16.64 -18.69 0.55
C VAL A 142 17.42 -18.31 -0.71
N ASP A 143 17.81 -19.33 -1.48
CA ASP A 143 18.58 -19.17 -2.72
C ASP A 143 17.90 -18.20 -3.70
N GLN A 144 18.69 -17.28 -4.28
CA GLN A 144 18.17 -16.22 -5.15
C GLN A 144 17.37 -16.75 -6.36
N SER A 145 17.65 -17.97 -6.84
CA SER A 145 16.91 -18.58 -7.96
C SER A 145 15.44 -18.87 -7.63
N LEU A 146 15.09 -18.98 -6.35
CA LEU A 146 13.71 -19.18 -5.89
C LEU A 146 12.96 -17.86 -5.65
N TRP A 147 13.65 -16.71 -5.71
CA TRP A 147 13.02 -15.42 -5.51
C TRP A 147 12.21 -15.01 -6.74
N PRO A 148 11.02 -14.42 -6.57
CA PRO A 148 10.17 -14.04 -7.69
C PRO A 148 10.77 -12.88 -8.49
N VAL A 149 10.46 -12.85 -9.78
CA VAL A 149 10.50 -11.61 -10.57
C VAL A 149 9.34 -10.74 -10.12
N ASN A 150 9.64 -9.50 -9.74
CA ASN A 150 8.66 -8.50 -9.39
C ASN A 150 8.30 -7.67 -10.63
N ILE A 151 7.01 -7.52 -10.90
CA ILE A 151 6.49 -6.78 -12.06
C ILE A 151 5.46 -5.72 -11.68
N HIS A 152 5.48 -4.62 -12.43
CA HIS A 152 4.55 -3.49 -12.32
C HIS A 152 3.88 -3.27 -13.67
N PRO A 153 2.80 -4.00 -13.98
CA PRO A 153 2.18 -3.96 -15.31
C PRO A 153 1.82 -2.54 -15.76
N LEU A 154 1.25 -1.73 -14.86
CA LEU A 154 0.84 -0.35 -15.17
C LEU A 154 2.01 0.61 -15.41
N ALA A 155 3.26 0.20 -15.18
CA ALA A 155 4.43 1.02 -15.49
C ALA A 155 4.90 0.87 -16.95
N PHE A 156 4.43 -0.15 -17.69
CA PHE A 156 4.77 -0.37 -19.10
C PHE A 156 3.56 -0.64 -20.01
N MET A 157 2.36 -0.76 -19.43
CA MET A 157 1.11 -0.75 -20.18
C MET A 157 0.59 0.67 -20.31
N GLU A 158 -0.30 0.89 -21.29
CA GLU A 158 -1.05 2.13 -21.37
C GLU A 158 -1.86 2.33 -20.08
N TYR A 159 -1.72 3.50 -19.47
CA TYR A 159 -2.38 3.85 -18.23
C TYR A 159 -3.35 5.00 -18.48
N ASP A 160 -4.63 4.70 -18.27
CA ASP A 160 -5.73 5.65 -18.23
C ASP A 160 -6.63 5.22 -17.07
N GLU A 161 -6.70 6.04 -16.03
CA GLU A 161 -7.45 5.72 -14.80
C GLU A 161 -8.94 5.58 -15.07
N ASP A 162 -9.51 6.43 -15.94
CA ASP A 162 -10.94 6.42 -16.25
C ASP A 162 -11.30 5.17 -17.06
N ALA A 163 -10.48 4.82 -18.06
CA ALA A 163 -10.67 3.59 -18.83
C ALA A 163 -10.50 2.32 -17.97
N ILE A 164 -9.57 2.32 -17.01
CA ILE A 164 -9.40 1.22 -16.05
C ILE A 164 -10.65 1.08 -15.19
N VAL A 165 -11.17 2.19 -14.64
CA VAL A 165 -12.37 2.20 -13.81
C VAL A 165 -13.60 1.75 -14.59
N GLU A 166 -13.78 2.23 -15.82
CA GLU A 166 -14.87 1.80 -16.71
C GLU A 166 -14.78 0.28 -16.95
N LYS A 167 -13.58 -0.22 -17.28
CA LYS A 167 -13.36 -1.62 -17.58
C LYS A 167 -13.68 -2.53 -16.40
N ILE A 168 -13.16 -2.24 -15.20
CA ILE A 168 -13.44 -3.07 -14.02
C ILE A 168 -14.89 -2.95 -13.59
N SER A 169 -15.53 -1.79 -13.77
CA SER A 169 -16.95 -1.60 -13.48
C SER A 169 -17.83 -2.45 -14.40
N SER A 170 -17.44 -2.61 -15.67
CA SER A 170 -18.14 -3.54 -16.60
C SER A 170 -18.10 -5.01 -16.15
N PHE A 171 -17.16 -5.36 -15.27
CA PHE A 171 -17.10 -6.67 -14.63
C PHE A 171 -17.81 -6.73 -13.27
N GLY A 172 -18.51 -5.67 -12.86
CA GLY A 172 -19.27 -5.61 -11.60
C GLY A 172 -18.47 -5.09 -10.41
N TRP A 173 -17.28 -4.52 -10.62
CA TRP A 173 -16.60 -3.75 -9.58
C TRP A 173 -17.38 -2.48 -9.25
N VAL A 174 -17.48 -2.13 -7.97
CA VAL A 174 -18.21 -0.93 -7.49
C VAL A 174 -17.27 -0.04 -6.70
N LYS A 175 -17.11 1.22 -7.10
CA LYS A 175 -16.21 2.17 -6.41
C LYS A 175 -16.61 2.33 -4.93
N PRO A 176 -15.70 2.08 -3.97
CA PRO A 176 -15.95 2.40 -2.57
C PRO A 176 -16.12 3.91 -2.38
N MET A 177 -17.09 4.28 -1.55
CA MET A 177 -17.44 5.68 -1.24
C MET A 177 -16.97 6.10 0.16
N ASP A 178 -16.45 5.15 0.93
CA ASP A 178 -15.98 5.30 2.31
C ASP A 178 -14.44 5.41 2.40
N THR A 179 -13.76 5.60 1.27
CA THR A 179 -12.31 5.75 1.18
C THR A 179 -11.92 7.10 0.59
N ASP A 180 -10.71 7.55 0.93
CA ASP A 180 -10.10 8.80 0.42
C ASP A 180 -10.04 8.81 -1.13
N PRO A 181 -10.13 9.97 -1.81
CA PRO A 181 -10.09 10.04 -3.28
C PRO A 181 -8.86 9.37 -3.94
N ASN A 182 -7.73 9.26 -3.23
CA ASN A 182 -6.50 8.64 -3.74
C ASN A 182 -6.35 7.16 -3.33
N SER A 183 -7.38 6.55 -2.74
CA SER A 183 -7.39 5.14 -2.35
C SER A 183 -8.78 4.53 -2.53
N THR A 184 -8.86 3.31 -3.05
CA THR A 184 -10.13 2.57 -3.21
C THR A 184 -10.20 1.35 -2.29
N ASN A 185 -9.45 1.35 -1.18
CA ASN A 185 -9.40 0.18 -0.30
C ASN A 185 -9.32 0.48 1.21
N CYS A 186 -8.65 1.54 1.63
CA CYS A 186 -8.24 1.68 3.03
C CYS A 186 -8.98 2.83 3.73
N LEU A 187 -9.63 2.53 4.85
CA LEU A 187 -10.34 3.49 5.68
C LEU A 187 -9.39 4.42 6.47
N LEU A 188 -8.10 4.08 6.57
CA LEU A 188 -7.11 4.93 7.24
C LEU A 188 -6.51 6.02 6.34
N ASN A 189 -6.72 5.96 5.01
CA ASN A 189 -5.94 6.79 4.08
C ASN A 189 -6.19 8.29 4.30
N ALA A 190 -7.44 8.70 4.51
CA ALA A 190 -7.79 10.10 4.77
C ALA A 190 -7.07 10.64 6.03
N LEU A 191 -7.12 9.90 7.14
CA LEU A 191 -6.39 10.26 8.36
C LEU A 191 -4.88 10.30 8.11
N ALA A 192 -4.34 9.33 7.38
CA ALA A 192 -2.92 9.25 7.10
C ALA A 192 -2.42 10.43 6.26
N ASN A 193 -3.22 10.88 5.28
CA ASN A 193 -2.94 12.06 4.46
C ASN A 193 -3.03 13.34 5.29
N HIS A 194 -4.09 13.51 6.09
CA HIS A 194 -4.28 14.65 6.99
C HIS A 194 -3.10 14.84 7.95
N LEU A 195 -2.71 13.76 8.67
CA LEU A 195 -1.59 13.80 9.60
C LEU A 195 -0.27 14.09 8.89
N HIS A 196 -0.06 13.52 7.69
CA HIS A 196 1.14 13.75 6.92
C HIS A 196 1.25 15.20 6.45
N ARG A 197 0.17 15.77 5.91
CA ARG A 197 0.12 17.19 5.50
C ARG A 197 0.36 18.13 6.68
N LYS A 198 -0.29 17.88 7.81
CA LYS A 198 -0.10 18.69 9.02
C LYS A 198 1.35 18.65 9.53
N ARG A 199 2.02 17.51 9.37
CA ARG A 199 3.40 17.30 9.86
C ARG A 199 4.48 17.82 8.91
N PHE A 200 4.27 17.67 7.60
CA PHE A 200 5.32 17.90 6.59
C PHE A 200 4.97 19.01 5.57
N ASN A 201 3.76 19.57 5.62
CA ASN A 201 3.28 20.64 4.74
C ASN A 201 3.18 20.26 3.26
N PHE A 202 3.10 18.97 2.92
CA PHE A 202 2.81 18.50 1.57
C PHE A 202 1.94 17.24 1.60
N HIS A 203 1.26 16.94 0.49
CA HIS A 203 0.41 15.76 0.34
C HIS A 203 1.26 14.51 -0.01
N PRO A 204 1.09 13.35 0.64
CA PRO A 204 1.98 12.20 0.44
C PRO A 204 1.97 11.63 -0.99
N TYR A 205 0.88 11.84 -1.74
CA TYR A 205 0.78 11.46 -3.15
C TYR A 205 1.42 12.45 -4.13
N ALA A 206 1.95 13.59 -3.66
CA ALA A 206 2.47 14.64 -4.56
C ALA A 206 3.54 14.10 -5.53
N TRP A 207 4.42 13.22 -5.04
CA TRP A 207 5.46 12.63 -5.89
C TRP A 207 4.90 11.67 -6.96
N GLU A 208 3.96 10.81 -6.56
CA GLU A 208 3.27 9.88 -7.45
C GLU A 208 2.51 10.63 -8.54
N ILE A 209 1.65 11.58 -8.15
CA ILE A 209 0.83 12.37 -9.08
C ILE A 209 1.71 13.16 -10.03
N ALA A 210 2.80 13.76 -9.55
CA ALA A 210 3.78 14.42 -10.43
C ALA A 210 4.44 13.43 -11.41
N GLY A 211 4.58 12.17 -11.03
CA GLY A 211 5.02 11.08 -11.91
C GLY A 211 4.02 10.77 -13.02
N ILE A 212 2.72 10.64 -12.70
CA ILE A 212 1.65 10.42 -13.68
C ILE A 212 1.54 11.60 -14.66
N VAL A 213 1.68 12.84 -14.17
CA VAL A 213 1.70 14.02 -15.05
C VAL A 213 2.91 13.98 -15.99
N ARG A 214 4.11 13.62 -15.49
CA ARG A 214 5.32 13.50 -16.34
C ARG A 214 5.25 12.36 -17.35
N SER A 215 4.47 11.31 -17.09
CA SER A 215 4.24 10.24 -18.08
C SER A 215 3.25 10.64 -19.17
N GLY A 216 2.56 11.78 -19.04
CA GLY A 216 1.52 12.23 -19.97
C GLY A 216 0.16 11.59 -19.73
N SER A 217 -0.01 10.83 -18.65
CA SER A 217 -1.26 10.11 -18.34
C SER A 217 -2.26 10.92 -17.52
N MET A 218 -1.92 12.16 -17.16
CA MET A 218 -2.79 13.08 -16.40
C MET A 218 -2.44 14.52 -16.75
N ASP A 219 -3.45 15.38 -16.91
CA ASP A 219 -3.23 16.81 -17.09
C ASP A 219 -2.63 17.45 -15.82
N ARG A 220 -1.78 18.45 -15.99
CA ARG A 220 -1.14 19.14 -14.87
C ARG A 220 -2.14 19.75 -13.89
N ASN A 221 -3.21 20.37 -14.38
CA ASN A 221 -4.20 21.01 -13.51
C ASN A 221 -5.02 19.96 -12.75
N GLN A 222 -5.32 18.82 -13.37
CA GLN A 222 -5.92 17.68 -12.69
C GLN A 222 -5.02 17.17 -11.56
N GLY A 223 -3.72 17.00 -11.83
CA GLY A 223 -2.77 16.58 -10.80
C GLY A 223 -2.68 17.55 -9.62
N ILE A 224 -2.66 18.86 -9.90
CA ILE A 224 -2.70 19.91 -8.87
C ILE A 224 -3.99 19.85 -8.06
N ALA A 225 -5.14 19.64 -8.71
CA ALA A 225 -6.42 19.52 -8.02
C ALA A 225 -6.43 18.30 -7.09
N LYS A 226 -5.96 17.14 -7.54
CA LYS A 226 -5.91 15.90 -6.74
C LYS A 226 -5.10 16.06 -5.45
N VAL A 227 -3.93 16.70 -5.50
CA VAL A 227 -3.04 16.83 -4.33
C VAL A 227 -3.42 17.96 -3.37
N ASN A 228 -4.27 18.89 -3.81
CA ASN A 228 -4.75 20.01 -2.99
C ASN A 228 -6.16 19.79 -2.42
N GLN A 229 -6.86 18.75 -2.87
CA GLN A 229 -8.15 18.37 -2.31
C GLN A 229 -8.01 18.15 -0.79
N GLU A 230 -8.93 18.73 -0.01
CA GLU A 230 -8.99 18.48 1.42
C GLU A 230 -9.54 17.08 1.71
N GLU A 231 -8.98 16.44 2.72
CA GLU A 231 -9.45 15.14 3.21
C GLU A 231 -10.85 15.27 3.82
N ASP A 232 -11.72 14.28 3.58
CA ASP A 232 -13.05 14.24 4.19
C ASP A 232 -12.92 14.11 5.72
N ARG A 233 -13.38 15.15 6.44
CA ARG A 233 -13.31 15.22 7.91
C ARG A 233 -14.02 14.06 8.61
N ASN A 234 -15.11 13.54 8.04
CA ASN A 234 -15.81 12.39 8.61
C ASN A 234 -14.94 11.13 8.52
N MET A 235 -14.26 10.92 7.40
CA MET A 235 -13.33 9.79 7.23
C MET A 235 -12.12 9.93 8.16
N VAL A 236 -11.57 11.14 8.30
CA VAL A 236 -10.46 11.41 9.25
C VAL A 236 -10.90 11.10 10.69
N ASN A 237 -12.04 11.63 11.13
CA ASN A 237 -12.56 11.44 12.48
C ASN A 237 -12.93 9.98 12.76
N TYR A 238 -13.47 9.26 11.77
CA TYR A 238 -13.78 7.84 11.87
C TYR A 238 -12.51 7.02 12.16
N ALA A 239 -11.48 7.17 11.33
CA ALA A 239 -10.22 6.47 11.50
C ALA A 239 -9.53 6.86 12.82
N ALA A 240 -9.55 8.15 13.18
CA ALA A 240 -8.93 8.64 14.41
C ALA A 240 -9.57 8.03 15.66
N ARG A 241 -10.91 7.92 15.68
CA ARG A 241 -11.66 7.26 16.76
C ARG A 241 -11.29 5.78 16.88
N LEU A 242 -11.17 5.07 15.76
CA LEU A 242 -10.80 3.66 15.79
C LEU A 242 -9.37 3.44 16.32
N LEU A 243 -8.46 4.36 16.04
CA LEU A 243 -7.08 4.32 16.53
C LEU A 243 -6.87 4.96 17.91
N ASP A 244 -7.92 5.54 18.50
CA ASP A 244 -7.87 6.27 19.78
C ASP A 244 -6.79 7.39 19.76
N ILE A 245 -6.88 8.25 18.74
CA ILE A 245 -5.99 9.39 18.57
C ILE A 245 -6.76 10.68 18.30
N ASP A 246 -6.16 11.82 18.65
CA ASP A 246 -6.66 13.15 18.30
C ASP A 246 -6.08 13.60 16.94
N PRO A 247 -6.90 13.87 15.91
CA PRO A 247 -6.43 14.38 14.62
C PRO A 247 -5.97 15.86 14.68
N GLY A 248 -6.31 16.58 15.76
CA GLY A 248 -5.84 17.92 16.09
C GLY A 248 -6.27 19.00 15.09
N PHE A 249 -7.56 19.07 14.79
CA PHE A 249 -8.15 20.21 14.07
C PHE A 249 -8.33 21.42 14.97
#